data_AF-A0A536YPT3-F1
#
_entry.id   AF-A0A536YPT3-F1
#
_cell.length_a   1.000
_cell.length_b   1.000
_cell.length_c   1.000
_cell.angle_alpha   90.00
_cell.angle_beta   90.00
_cell.angle_gamma   90.00
#
_symmetry.space_group_name_H-M   'P 1'
#
loop_
_entity.id
_entity.type
_entity.pdbx_description
1 polymer ?
#
loop_
_entity_poly.entity_id
_entity_poly.type
_entity_poly.pdbx_seq_one_letter_code
_entity_poly.pdbx_strand_id
1 'polypeptide(L)' 'QQYDFADGKRGAVLKSAAEKTRTTICLDDDVLAWFRKQAHAGGDGNYQTRVNAALREYVDSKR' A
#
# COMPACT_ATOMS: atom_id res chain seq x y z
N GLN A 1 4.28 14.45 -20.05
CA GLN A 1 4.46 15.66 -19.21
C GLN A 1 5.40 15.28 -18.09
N GLN A 2 6.57 15.94 -17.98
CA GLN A 2 7.53 15.69 -16.89
C GLN A 2 7.23 16.69 -15.79
N TYR A 3 6.94 16.18 -14.59
CA TYR A 3 6.58 17.00 -13.44
C TYR A 3 7.87 17.30 -12.66
N ASP A 4 8.19 18.58 -12.54
CA ASP A 4 9.37 19.05 -11.82
C ASP A 4 9.06 19.15 -10.32
N PHE A 5 9.83 18.44 -9.50
CA PHE A 5 9.65 18.35 -8.04
C PHE A 5 10.75 19.07 -7.26
N ALA A 6 11.45 20.04 -7.87
CA ALA A 6 12.62 20.69 -7.28
C ALA A 6 12.34 21.41 -5.94
N ASP A 7 11.10 21.83 -5.67
CA ASP A 7 10.74 22.61 -4.47
C ASP A 7 9.92 21.83 -3.41
N GLY A 8 9.85 20.50 -3.53
CA GLY A 8 9.10 19.66 -2.59
C GLY A 8 9.74 19.59 -1.20
N LYS A 9 9.33 20.47 -0.27
CA LYS A 9 9.71 20.35 1.15
C LYS A 9 9.22 19.01 1.74
N ARG A 10 10.16 18.14 2.11
CA ARG A 10 9.89 16.90 2.85
C ARG A 10 9.41 17.26 4.26
N GLY A 11 8.09 17.30 4.46
CA GLY A 11 7.48 17.41 5.78
C GLY A 11 7.99 16.30 6.71
N ALA A 12 8.01 16.58 8.01
CA ALA A 12 8.54 15.66 9.03
C ALA A 12 7.97 14.24 8.83
N VAL A 13 8.87 13.27 8.69
CA VAL A 13 8.51 11.85 8.57
C VAL A 13 7.86 11.45 9.89
N LEU A 14 6.52 11.52 9.95
CA LEU A 14 5.74 10.96 11.04
C LEU A 14 6.23 9.52 11.25
N LYS A 15 6.77 9.23 12.44
CA LYS A 15 7.18 7.88 12.81
C LYS A 15 5.98 6.97 12.53
N SER A 16 6.14 6.08 11.56
CA SER A 16 5.06 5.17 11.17
C SER A 16 4.67 4.34 12.41
N ALA A 17 3.38 4.20 12.66
CA ALA A 17 2.84 3.45 13.79
C ALA A 17 3.59 2.12 13.96
N ALA A 18 4.01 1.84 15.20
CA ALA A 18 5.03 0.86 15.59
C ALA A 18 4.81 -0.61 15.17
N GLU A 19 3.77 -0.91 14.41
CA GLU A 19 3.37 -2.27 14.04
C GLU A 19 3.54 -2.59 12.54
N LYS A 20 3.92 -1.61 11.72
CA LYS A 20 4.08 -1.79 10.26
C LYS A 20 5.53 -1.58 9.84
N THR A 21 6.24 -2.67 9.59
CA THR A 21 7.57 -2.60 8.99
C THR A 21 7.43 -2.25 7.51
N ARG A 22 8.07 -1.15 7.08
CA ARG A 22 8.15 -0.80 5.67
C ARG A 22 9.07 -1.79 4.97
N THR A 23 8.53 -2.52 4.01
CA THR A 23 9.27 -3.48 3.18
C THR A 23 9.02 -3.19 1.71
N THR A 24 9.99 -3.52 0.86
CA THR A 24 9.85 -3.49 -0.59
C THR A 24 9.61 -4.92 -1.05
N ILE A 25 8.36 -5.24 -1.38
CA ILE A 25 7.98 -6.50 -2.02
C ILE A 25 7.61 -6.23 -3.47
N CYS A 26 8.01 -7.11 -4.38
CA CYS A 26 7.54 -7.09 -5.75
C CYS A 26 6.20 -7.84 -5.79
N LEU A 27 5.19 -7.21 -6.39
CA LEU A 27 3.89 -7.80 -6.67
C LEU A 27 3.64 -7.69 -8.17
N ASP A 28 2.92 -8.65 -8.73
CA ASP A 28 2.51 -8.60 -10.13
C ASP A 28 1.58 -7.39 -10.39
N ASP A 29 1.69 -6.83 -11.59
CA ASP A 29 0.97 -5.61 -11.97
C ASP A 29 -0.56 -5.82 -12.01
N ASP A 30 -1.00 -7.01 -12.42
CA ASP A 30 -2.41 -7.39 -12.47
C ASP A 30 -3.03 -7.48 -11.07
N VAL A 31 -2.29 -8.06 -10.11
CA VAL A 31 -2.69 -8.12 -8.70
C VAL A 31 -2.80 -6.72 -8.13
N LEU A 32 -1.81 -5.86 -8.39
CA LEU A 32 -1.82 -4.46 -7.95
C LEU A 32 -3.00 -3.68 -8.57
N ALA A 33 -3.27 -3.88 -9.86
CA ALA A 33 -4.39 -3.27 -10.56
C ALA A 33 -5.73 -3.71 -9.99
N TRP A 34 -5.88 -4.99 -9.63
CA TRP A 34 -7.08 -5.51 -8.98
C TRP A 34 -7.31 -4.86 -7.61
N PHE A 35 -6.29 -4.82 -6.74
CA PHE A 35 -6.39 -4.20 -5.42
C PHE A 35 -6.64 -2.68 -5.50
N ARG A 36 -6.09 -2.00 -6.51
CA ARG A 36 -6.38 -0.58 -6.77
C ARG A 36 -7.84 -0.38 -7.13
N LYS A 37 -8.39 -1.14 -8.08
CA LYS A 37 -9.82 -1.06 -8.47
C LYS A 37 -10.73 -1.27 -7.25
N GLN A 38 -10.40 -2.24 -6.42
CA GLN A 38 -11.11 -2.56 -5.19
C GLN A 38 -11.04 -1.43 -4.14
N ALA A 39 -9.90 -0.76 -4.01
CA ALA A 39 -9.73 0.38 -3.11
C ALA A 39 -10.47 1.64 -3.62
N HIS A 40 -10.54 1.85 -4.93
CA HIS A 40 -11.30 2.95 -5.53
C HIS A 40 -12.81 2.78 -5.38
N ALA A 41 -13.32 1.54 -5.45
CA ALA A 41 -14.74 1.25 -5.32
C ALA A 41 -15.27 1.44 -3.89
N GLY A 42 -14.42 1.27 -2.87
CA GLY A 42 -14.82 1.32 -1.45
C GLY A 42 -14.61 2.66 -0.75
N GLY A 43 -14.12 3.71 -1.43
CA GLY A 43 -13.88 5.03 -0.81
C GLY A 43 -12.70 5.11 0.17
N ASP A 44 -12.20 3.98 0.68
CA ASP A 44 -11.11 3.92 1.68
C ASP A 44 -9.69 4.06 1.11
N GLY A 45 -9.53 4.15 -0.22
CA GLY A 45 -8.32 4.66 -0.89
C GLY A 45 -6.99 3.91 -0.70
N ASN A 46 -6.91 2.94 0.21
CA ASN A 46 -5.65 2.31 0.59
C ASN A 46 -5.59 0.84 0.17
N TYR A 47 -5.13 0.61 -1.07
CA TYR A 47 -4.87 -0.73 -1.60
C TYR A 47 -3.88 -1.52 -0.73
N GLN A 48 -2.94 -0.85 -0.04
CA GLN A 48 -1.97 -1.52 0.83
C GLN A 48 -2.65 -2.16 2.05
N THR A 49 -3.69 -1.52 2.59
CA THR A 49 -4.50 -2.11 3.67
C THR A 49 -5.16 -3.41 3.21
N ARG A 50 -5.72 -3.43 1.99
CA ARG A 50 -6.36 -4.63 1.42
C ARG A 50 -5.36 -5.75 1.14
N VAL A 51 -4.21 -5.41 0.57
CA VAL A 51 -3.11 -6.38 0.36
C VAL A 51 -2.70 -7.00 1.70
N ASN A 52 -2.50 -6.18 2.74
CA ASN A 52 -2.14 -6.69 4.07
C ASN A 52 -3.22 -7.58 4.69
N ALA A 53 -4.50 -7.24 4.51
CA ALA A 53 -5.61 -8.06 5.00
C ALA A 53 -5.61 -9.44 4.32
N ALA A 54 -5.45 -9.50 3.00
CA ALA A 54 -5.38 -10.74 2.25
C ALA A 54 -4.17 -11.60 2.66
N LEU A 55 -3.01 -10.97 2.87
CA LEU A 55 -1.82 -11.68 3.36
C LEU A 55 -2.03 -12.26 4.77
N ARG A 56 -2.70 -11.53 5.67
CA ARG A 56 -3.05 -12.02 7.02
C ARG A 56 -4.00 -13.21 6.96
N GLU A 57 -5.05 -13.13 6.15
CA GLU A 57 -6.01 -14.22 5.97
C GLU A 57 -5.34 -15.48 5.41
N TYR A 58 -4.45 -15.32 4.44
CA TYR A 58 -3.68 -16.45 3.90
C TYR A 58 -2.78 -17.10 4.95
N VAL A 59 -2.09 -16.31 5.78
CA VAL A 59 -1.26 -16.83 6.87
C VAL A 59 -2.11 -17.56 7.92
N ASP A 60 -3.27 -17.01 8.29
CA ASP A 60 -4.19 -17.62 9.24
C ASP A 60 -4.77 -18.94 8.72
N SER A 61 -5.15 -18.98 7.44
CA SER A 61 -5.61 -20.20 6.77
C SER A 61 -4.54 -21.30 6.66
N LYS A 62 -3.25 -20.94 6.73
CA LYS A 62 -2.13 -21.89 6.67
C LYS A 62 -1.64 -22.30 8.05
N ARG A 63 -2.24 -21.77 9.12
CA ARG A 63 -1.90 -22.05 10.50
C ARG A 63 -2.61 -23.27 11.04
#